data_AF-A0A7X9RMF8-F1
#
_entry.id   AF-A0A7X9RMF8-F1
#
_cell.length_a   1.000
_cell.length_b   1.000
_cell.length_c   1.000
_cell.angle_alpha   90.00
_cell.angle_beta   90.00
_cell.angle_gamma   90.00
#
_symmetry.space_group_name_H-M   'P 1'
#
loop_
_entity.id
_entity.type
_entity.pdbx_description
1 polymer ?
#
loop_
_entity_poly.entity_id
_entity_poly.type
_entity_poly.pdbx_seq_one_letter_code
_entity_poly.pdbx_strand_id
1 'polypeptide(L)'
;MRRRASGQSGFTLIELLVVVIIIGILASISVPIYHQVRVAAWNSAAESDLKHASDSIENASVELGGKLPPNFMIGASTKGQKQPIASNVRYSYSSKGTNTDTQVSLSPDVSLCYTKTGTGNTYRIYTTNSNNLSVYYVYDSATGQIQQKDNPDKIAAASSTQLQQNEWNPAGNGHRRPWKKTLSKCAIEQHYGPPSA
;
A
#
# COMPACT_ATOMS: atom_id res chain seq x y z
N MET A 1 -54.19 31.22 -39.89
CA MET A 1 -54.34 29.88 -39.29
C MET A 1 -52.96 29.32 -38.93
N ARG A 2 -52.61 29.25 -37.64
CA ARG A 2 -51.34 28.67 -37.16
C ARG A 2 -51.53 27.16 -36.95
N ARG A 3 -50.96 26.31 -37.81
CA ARG A 3 -50.81 24.87 -37.51
C ARG A 3 -49.73 24.71 -36.46
N ARG A 4 -50.09 24.30 -35.24
CA ARG A 4 -49.12 23.69 -34.32
C ARG A 4 -48.89 22.28 -34.85
N ALA A 5 -47.68 22.01 -35.34
CA ALA A 5 -47.24 20.66 -35.65
C ALA A 5 -47.20 19.87 -34.33
N SER A 6 -48.25 19.10 -34.09
CA SER A 6 -48.34 18.10 -33.04
C SER A 6 -47.45 16.92 -33.42
N GLY A 7 -46.22 16.94 -32.94
CA GLY A 7 -45.25 15.85 -33.07
C GLY A 7 -44.66 15.52 -31.70
N GLN A 8 -45.48 15.01 -30.79
CA GLN A 8 -44.97 14.34 -29.58
C GLN A 8 -45.21 12.85 -29.76
N SER A 9 -44.20 12.15 -30.27
CA SER A 9 -44.14 10.69 -30.23
C SER A 9 -43.93 10.27 -28.77
N GLY A 10 -44.97 9.76 -28.12
CA GLY A 10 -44.87 9.17 -26.79
C GLY A 10 -44.09 7.86 -26.85
N PHE A 11 -43.11 7.69 -25.97
CA PHE A 11 -42.38 6.44 -25.76
C PHE A 11 -43.37 5.35 -25.33
N THR A 12 -43.28 4.16 -25.91
CA THR A 12 -44.19 3.08 -25.54
C THR A 12 -43.75 2.43 -24.22
N LEU A 13 -44.73 2.01 -23.40
CA LEU A 13 -44.46 1.28 -22.15
C LEU A 13 -43.68 -0.02 -22.41
N ILE A 14 -43.91 -0.64 -23.57
CA ILE A 14 -43.23 -1.88 -23.97
C ILE A 14 -41.77 -1.64 -24.36
N GLU A 15 -41.44 -0.50 -24.98
CA GLU A 15 -40.04 -0.13 -25.26
C GLU A 15 -39.25 0.01 -23.96
N LEU A 16 -39.81 0.68 -22.95
CA LEU A 16 -39.13 0.78 -21.66
C LEU A 16 -39.06 -0.58 -20.94
N LEU A 17 -40.08 -1.43 -21.08
CA LEU A 17 -40.11 -2.74 -20.43
C LEU A 17 -39.04 -3.70 -20.97
N VAL A 18 -38.86 -3.78 -22.28
CA VAL A 18 -37.82 -4.63 -22.88
C VAL A 18 -36.42 -4.13 -22.48
N VAL A 19 -36.22 -2.81 -22.45
CA VAL A 19 -34.93 -2.23 -22.06
C VAL A 19 -34.57 -2.60 -20.62
N VAL A 20 -35.52 -2.49 -19.67
CA VAL A 20 -35.23 -2.84 -18.27
C VAL A 20 -34.95 -4.33 -18.06
N ILE A 21 -35.55 -5.20 -18.88
CA ILE A 21 -35.26 -6.64 -18.84
C ILE A 21 -33.86 -6.92 -19.36
N ILE A 22 -33.46 -6.32 -20.49
CA ILE A 22 -32.13 -6.54 -21.07
C ILE A 22 -31.04 -6.02 -20.13
N ILE A 23 -31.16 -4.81 -19.58
CA ILE A 23 -30.20 -4.30 -18.59
C ILE A 23 -30.20 -5.15 -17.31
N GLY A 24 -31.33 -5.74 -16.93
CA GLY A 24 -31.44 -6.66 -15.79
C GLY A 24 -30.60 -7.93 -15.98
N ILE A 25 -30.69 -8.54 -17.16
CA ILE A 25 -29.90 -9.73 -17.51
C ILE A 25 -28.40 -9.38 -17.51
N LEU A 26 -28.01 -8.28 -18.16
CA LEU A 26 -26.60 -7.85 -18.22
C LEU A 26 -26.03 -7.52 -16.84
N ALA A 27 -26.80 -6.82 -15.99
CA ALA A 27 -26.37 -6.47 -14.64
C ALA A 27 -26.15 -7.71 -13.75
N SER A 28 -27.03 -8.72 -13.87
CA SER A 28 -26.94 -9.95 -13.06
C SER A 28 -25.61 -10.71 -13.21
N ILE A 29 -25.07 -10.75 -14.43
CA ILE A 29 -23.79 -11.40 -14.73
C ILE A 29 -22.62 -10.47 -14.38
N SER A 30 -22.79 -9.16 -14.61
CA SER A 30 -21.70 -8.19 -14.48
C SER A 30 -21.28 -7.92 -13.03
N VAL A 31 -22.23 -7.88 -12.09
CA VAL A 31 -21.96 -7.55 -10.68
C VAL A 31 -20.96 -8.50 -9.99
N PRO A 32 -21.12 -9.84 -10.03
CA PRO A 32 -20.19 -10.74 -9.33
C PRO A 32 -18.77 -10.73 -9.93
N ILE A 33 -18.65 -10.66 -11.27
CA ILE A 33 -17.36 -10.62 -11.97
C ILE A 33 -16.60 -9.33 -11.59
N TYR A 34 -17.32 -8.21 -11.55
CA TYR A 34 -16.74 -6.92 -11.21
C TYR A 34 -16.05 -6.92 -9.84
N HIS A 35 -16.64 -7.57 -8.83
CA HIS A 35 -16.01 -7.68 -7.51
C HIS A 35 -14.69 -8.46 -7.54
N GLN A 36 -14.61 -9.58 -8.26
CA GLN A 36 -13.40 -10.39 -8.34
C GLN A 36 -12.27 -9.67 -9.07
N VAL A 37 -12.59 -8.99 -10.18
CA VAL A 37 -11.60 -8.21 -10.95
C VAL A 37 -11.01 -7.07 -10.10
N ARG A 38 -11.82 -6.40 -9.27
CA ARG A 38 -11.33 -5.36 -8.35
C ARG A 38 -10.37 -5.91 -7.31
N VAL A 39 -10.71 -7.04 -6.69
CA VAL A 39 -9.83 -7.70 -5.71
C VAL A 39 -8.51 -8.11 -6.35
N ALA A 40 -8.55 -8.69 -7.56
CA ALA A 40 -7.35 -9.03 -8.31
C ALA A 40 -6.49 -7.79 -8.63
N ALA A 41 -7.11 -6.66 -9.00
CA ALA A 41 -6.39 -5.42 -9.26
C ALA A 41 -5.71 -4.85 -7.99
N TRP A 42 -6.39 -4.88 -6.84
CA TRP A 42 -5.80 -4.43 -5.57
C TRP A 42 -4.63 -5.30 -5.12
N ASN A 43 -4.75 -6.62 -5.30
CA ASN A 43 -3.70 -7.59 -5.04
C ASN A 43 -2.49 -7.35 -5.94
N SER A 44 -2.74 -7.23 -7.25
CA SER A 44 -1.71 -6.95 -8.24
C SER A 44 -0.96 -5.65 -7.93
N ALA A 45 -1.65 -4.60 -7.50
CA ALA A 45 -1.01 -3.34 -7.12
C ALA A 45 -0.08 -3.50 -5.90
N ALA A 46 -0.52 -4.22 -4.86
CA ALA A 46 0.31 -4.46 -3.67
C ALA A 46 1.55 -5.33 -3.99
N GLU A 47 1.39 -6.34 -4.84
CA GLU A 47 2.47 -7.22 -5.28
C GLU A 47 3.47 -6.50 -6.19
N SER A 48 2.98 -5.74 -7.19
CA SER A 48 3.85 -4.98 -8.10
C SER A 48 4.64 -3.91 -7.37
N ASP A 49 3.98 -3.16 -6.48
CA ASP A 49 4.64 -2.12 -5.69
C ASP A 49 5.71 -2.70 -4.76
N LEU A 50 5.47 -3.89 -4.21
CA LEU A 50 6.45 -4.60 -3.39
C LEU A 50 7.68 -5.01 -4.21
N LYS A 51 7.48 -5.52 -5.43
CA LYS A 51 8.58 -5.84 -6.34
C LYS A 51 9.36 -4.59 -6.76
N HIS A 52 8.66 -3.51 -7.11
CA HIS A 52 9.30 -2.23 -7.41
C HIS A 52 10.07 -1.68 -6.21
N ALA A 53 9.53 -1.82 -5.00
CA ALA A 53 10.21 -1.40 -3.78
C ALA A 53 11.48 -2.20 -3.52
N SER A 54 11.49 -3.53 -3.73
CA SER A 54 12.74 -4.32 -3.59
C SER A 54 13.81 -3.81 -4.53
N ASP A 55 13.47 -3.55 -5.79
CA ASP A 55 14.43 -3.06 -6.78
C ASP A 55 14.94 -1.65 -6.43
N SER A 56 14.06 -0.76 -5.94
CA SER A 56 14.46 0.56 -5.44
C SER A 56 15.38 0.48 -4.21
N ILE A 57 15.17 -0.49 -3.32
CA ILE A 57 16.02 -0.69 -2.13
C ILE A 57 17.41 -1.22 -2.53
N GLU A 58 17.49 -2.12 -3.49
CA GLU A 58 18.78 -2.57 -4.04
C GLU A 58 19.55 -1.40 -4.65
N ASN A 59 18.88 -0.57 -5.46
CA ASN A 59 19.48 0.64 -6.04
C ASN A 59 19.94 1.62 -4.95
N ALA A 60 19.13 1.82 -3.91
CA ALA A 60 19.49 2.64 -2.76
C ALA A 60 20.72 2.10 -2.02
N SER A 61 20.89 0.78 -1.94
CA SER A 61 22.06 0.17 -1.30
C SER A 61 23.37 0.47 -2.04
N VAL A 62 23.32 0.55 -3.37
CA VAL A 62 24.46 0.93 -4.21
C VAL A 62 24.85 2.39 -3.94
N GLU A 63 23.88 3.29 -3.88
CA GLU A 63 24.10 4.72 -3.57
C GLU A 63 24.70 4.91 -2.17
N LEU A 64 24.29 4.08 -1.20
CA LEU A 64 24.74 4.12 0.19
C LEU A 64 26.05 3.34 0.44
N GLY A 65 26.75 2.93 -0.62
CA GLY A 65 28.04 2.24 -0.51
C GLY A 65 27.95 0.82 0.05
N GLY A 66 26.94 0.06 -0.39
CA GLY A 66 26.69 -1.32 0.04
C GLY A 66 25.94 -1.46 1.37
N LYS A 67 25.44 -0.34 1.91
CA LYS A 67 24.64 -0.30 3.14
C LYS A 67 23.16 -0.22 2.80
N LEU A 68 22.36 -1.00 3.49
CA LEU A 68 20.90 -0.90 3.36
C LEU A 68 20.36 0.46 3.89
N PRO A 69 19.27 1.01 3.32
CA PRO A 69 18.58 2.19 3.86
C PRO A 69 17.97 1.87 5.24
N PRO A 70 17.78 2.84 6.14
CA PRO A 70 17.13 2.59 7.44
C PRO A 70 15.68 2.14 7.28
N ASN A 71 15.14 1.50 8.32
CA ASN A 71 13.74 1.03 8.33
C ASN A 71 12.78 2.21 8.05
N PHE A 72 11.80 1.98 7.17
CA PHE A 72 10.83 2.99 6.79
C PHE A 72 9.45 2.37 6.55
N MET A 73 8.42 3.19 6.66
CA MET A 73 7.02 2.78 6.51
C MET A 73 6.28 3.86 5.73
N ILE A 74 5.40 3.44 4.84
CA ILE A 74 4.53 4.29 4.03
C ILE A 74 3.10 3.81 4.26
N GLY A 75 2.30 4.63 4.93
CA GLY A 75 0.89 4.31 5.14
C GLY A 75 0.11 4.39 3.82
N ALA A 76 -0.99 3.63 3.74
CA ALA A 76 -1.90 3.71 2.61
C ALA A 76 -2.46 5.14 2.47
N SER A 77 -2.56 5.60 1.23
CA SER A 77 -3.13 6.91 0.89
C SER A 77 -3.99 6.76 -0.36
N THR A 78 -5.10 7.48 -0.41
CA THR A 78 -6.00 7.50 -1.58
C THR A 78 -5.34 8.08 -2.85
N LYS A 79 -4.17 8.69 -2.68
CA LYS A 79 -3.27 9.09 -3.77
C LYS A 79 -1.98 8.28 -3.69
N GLY A 80 -1.39 7.98 -4.85
CA GLY A 80 -0.06 7.39 -4.91
C GLY A 80 0.95 8.19 -4.09
N GLN A 81 1.89 7.49 -3.48
CA GLN A 81 2.90 8.07 -2.58
C GLN A 81 4.28 7.90 -3.19
N LYS A 82 5.17 8.86 -2.93
CA LYS A 82 6.59 8.75 -3.23
C LYS A 82 7.38 9.07 -1.98
N GLN A 83 8.29 8.19 -1.60
CA GLN A 83 9.14 8.35 -0.43
C GLN A 83 10.60 8.22 -0.87
N PRO A 84 11.45 9.25 -0.68
CA PRO A 84 12.89 9.07 -0.83
C PRO A 84 13.40 8.09 0.23
N ILE A 85 14.26 7.16 -0.18
CA ILE A 85 14.85 6.10 0.65
C ILE A 85 16.38 6.11 0.63
N ALA A 86 17.01 6.80 -0.32
CA ALA A 86 18.39 7.25 -0.25
C ALA A 86 18.51 8.68 -0.78
N SER A 87 19.34 9.47 -0.12
CA SER A 87 19.75 10.80 -0.57
C SER A 87 21.22 10.99 -0.22
N ASN A 88 21.98 11.53 -1.17
CA ASN A 88 23.34 12.02 -0.94
C ASN A 88 23.37 13.27 -0.01
N VAL A 89 22.21 13.87 0.29
CA VAL A 89 22.05 14.95 1.26
C VAL A 89 21.68 14.35 2.62
N ARG A 90 22.56 14.56 3.60
CA ARG A 90 22.52 13.95 4.94
C ARG A 90 21.14 14.02 5.64
N TYR A 91 20.65 12.84 6.03
CA TYR A 91 19.73 12.59 7.15
C TYR A 91 18.49 13.48 7.23
N SER A 92 17.60 13.41 6.25
CA SER A 92 16.18 13.70 6.50
C SER A 92 15.31 13.12 5.38
N TYR A 93 14.70 11.96 5.65
CA TYR A 93 13.66 11.40 4.77
C TYR A 93 12.39 12.24 4.90
N SER A 94 12.40 13.40 4.25
CA SER A 94 11.21 14.23 4.05
C SER A 94 10.26 13.48 3.11
N SER A 95 8.97 13.43 3.44
CA SER A 95 7.90 12.92 2.57
C SER A 95 7.66 13.76 1.30
N LYS A 96 8.55 14.73 1.04
CA LYS A 96 8.62 15.55 -0.16
C LYS A 96 10.05 15.47 -0.70
N GLY A 97 10.41 14.33 -1.31
CA GLY A 97 11.71 14.18 -1.96
C GLY A 97 11.86 15.14 -3.14
N THR A 98 13.07 15.65 -3.36
CA THR A 98 13.47 16.23 -4.64
C THR A 98 13.65 15.11 -5.67
N ASN A 99 13.37 15.36 -6.96
CA ASN A 99 13.31 14.34 -8.04
C ASN A 99 14.62 13.59 -8.34
N THR A 100 15.68 13.79 -7.55
CA THR A 100 17.03 13.25 -7.74
C THR A 100 17.40 12.12 -6.77
N ASP A 101 16.59 11.91 -5.72
CA ASP A 101 16.82 10.87 -4.72
C ASP A 101 16.31 9.50 -5.22
N THR A 102 16.88 8.40 -4.75
CA THR A 102 16.30 7.07 -4.98
C THR A 102 15.00 6.96 -4.18
N GLN A 103 13.88 6.69 -4.85
CA GLN A 103 12.53 6.70 -4.24
C GLN A 103 11.82 5.35 -4.35
N VAL A 104 10.94 5.09 -3.39
CA VAL A 104 9.88 4.09 -3.50
C VAL A 104 8.59 4.82 -3.86
N SER A 105 7.93 4.37 -4.91
CA SER A 105 6.62 4.86 -5.34
C SER A 105 5.58 3.77 -5.09
N LEU A 106 4.47 4.16 -4.47
CA LEU A 106 3.33 3.27 -4.24
C LEU A 106 2.11 3.76 -5.00
N SER A 107 1.36 2.81 -5.50
CA SER A 107 0.01 2.96 -6.03
C SER A 107 -0.95 3.45 -4.92
N PRO A 108 -2.10 4.03 -5.30
CA PRO A 108 -3.13 4.36 -4.33
C PRO A 108 -3.51 3.15 -3.45
N ASP A 109 -3.80 3.45 -2.19
CA ASP A 109 -4.29 2.50 -1.19
C ASP A 109 -3.31 1.39 -0.79
N VAL A 110 -2.11 1.35 -1.38
CA VAL A 110 -1.04 0.43 -0.95
C VAL A 110 -0.29 1.04 0.23
N SER A 111 -0.11 0.25 1.29
CA SER A 111 0.82 0.54 2.38
C SER A 111 2.01 -0.38 2.29
N LEU A 112 3.18 0.12 2.68
CA LEU A 112 4.44 -0.61 2.64
C LEU A 112 5.19 -0.43 3.96
N CYS A 113 5.82 -1.51 4.42
CA CYS A 113 6.82 -1.44 5.47
C CYS A 113 8.10 -2.16 5.06
N TYR A 114 9.23 -1.53 5.30
CA TYR A 114 10.56 -2.07 5.10
C TYR A 114 11.29 -2.21 6.43
N THR A 115 11.88 -3.37 6.66
CA THR A 115 12.63 -3.68 7.88
C THR A 115 13.89 -4.47 7.57
N LYS A 116 15.03 -4.05 8.12
CA LYS A 116 16.25 -4.85 8.12
C LYS A 116 16.11 -6.01 9.09
N THR A 117 16.59 -7.19 8.67
CA THR A 117 16.63 -8.40 9.49
C THR A 117 18.05 -8.58 10.02
N GLY A 118 18.28 -8.29 11.31
CA GLY A 118 19.56 -8.50 11.99
C GLY A 118 20.68 -7.52 11.61
N THR A 119 21.94 -7.90 11.88
CA THR A 119 23.16 -7.12 11.58
C THR A 119 23.71 -7.35 10.17
N GLY A 120 23.09 -8.24 9.37
CA GLY A 120 23.47 -8.51 7.99
C GLY A 120 22.79 -7.59 6.96
N ASN A 121 23.07 -7.84 5.68
CA ASN A 121 22.43 -7.16 4.55
C ASN A 121 21.11 -7.85 4.11
N THR A 122 20.39 -8.44 5.06
CA THR A 122 19.08 -9.05 4.81
C THR A 122 17.96 -8.11 5.24
N TYR A 123 16.87 -8.08 4.47
CA TYR A 123 15.72 -7.24 4.74
C TYR A 123 14.43 -7.91 4.31
N ARG A 124 13.32 -7.41 4.86
CA ARG A 124 11.97 -7.79 4.49
C ARG A 124 11.16 -6.56 4.11
N ILE A 125 10.28 -6.76 3.14
CA ILE A 125 9.29 -5.76 2.72
C ILE A 125 7.92 -6.39 2.89
N TYR A 126 6.98 -5.65 3.45
CA TYR A 126 5.59 -6.05 3.57
C TYR A 126 4.72 -5.03 2.84
N THR A 127 3.74 -5.49 2.07
CA THR A 127 2.73 -4.62 1.47
C THR A 127 1.32 -5.15 1.68
N THR A 128 0.37 -4.23 1.75
CA THR A 128 -1.07 -4.50 1.77
C THR A 128 -1.81 -3.42 1.00
N ASN A 129 -2.99 -3.73 0.46
CA ASN A 129 -3.90 -2.72 -0.09
C ASN A 129 -5.05 -2.48 0.90
N SER A 130 -5.37 -1.22 1.23
CA SER A 130 -6.45 -0.89 2.18
C SER A 130 -7.84 -1.33 1.71
N ASN A 131 -8.04 -1.52 0.39
CA ASN A 131 -9.28 -2.06 -0.17
C ASN A 131 -9.37 -3.59 -0.07
N ASN A 132 -8.24 -4.29 0.08
CA ASN A 132 -8.21 -5.72 0.37
C ASN A 132 -7.10 -6.06 1.38
N LEU A 133 -7.47 -5.98 2.66
CA LEU A 133 -6.61 -6.37 3.77
C LEU A 133 -6.71 -7.85 4.13
N SER A 134 -7.37 -8.69 3.33
CA SER A 134 -7.51 -10.13 3.64
C SER A 134 -6.22 -10.91 3.40
N VAL A 135 -5.27 -10.32 2.68
CA VAL A 135 -3.96 -10.89 2.38
C VAL A 135 -2.89 -9.80 2.54
N TYR A 136 -1.65 -10.24 2.75
CA TYR A 136 -0.47 -9.38 2.65
C TYR A 136 0.60 -10.06 1.79
N TYR A 137 1.47 -9.24 1.20
CA TYR A 137 2.61 -9.72 0.45
C TYR A 137 3.88 -9.45 1.24
N VAL A 138 4.80 -10.40 1.22
CA VAL A 138 6.11 -10.26 1.84
C VAL A 138 7.22 -10.63 0.86
N TYR A 139 8.25 -9.81 0.79
CA TYR A 139 9.52 -10.11 0.15
C TYR A 139 10.56 -10.36 1.23
N ASP A 140 11.30 -11.46 1.11
CA ASP A 140 12.46 -11.74 1.97
C ASP A 140 13.72 -11.79 1.11
N SER A 141 14.65 -10.85 1.34
CA SER A 141 15.87 -10.74 0.54
C SER A 141 16.84 -11.92 0.73
N ALA A 142 16.67 -12.73 1.78
CA ALA A 142 17.44 -13.96 1.95
C ALA A 142 17.03 -15.05 0.95
N THR A 143 15.76 -15.08 0.54
CA THR A 143 15.22 -16.06 -0.41
C THR A 143 15.01 -15.49 -1.81
N GLY A 144 14.90 -14.17 -1.92
CA GLY A 144 14.54 -13.47 -3.16
C GLY A 144 13.10 -13.73 -3.62
N GLN A 145 12.27 -14.34 -2.79
CA GLN A 145 10.90 -14.72 -3.14
C GLN A 145 9.88 -13.71 -2.62
N ILE A 146 8.81 -13.52 -3.41
CA ILE A 146 7.59 -12.84 -2.97
C ILE A 146 6.60 -13.92 -2.54
N GLN A 147 6.02 -13.77 -1.36
CA GLN A 147 5.01 -14.67 -0.84
C GLN A 147 3.73 -13.90 -0.53
N GLN A 148 2.61 -14.42 -1.00
CA GLN A 148 1.30 -14.03 -0.51
C GLN A 148 0.98 -14.82 0.76
N LYS A 149 0.48 -14.14 1.79
CA LYS A 149 0.05 -14.74 3.06
C LYS A 149 -1.33 -14.22 3.45
N ASP A 150 -2.07 -15.03 4.18
CA ASP A 150 -3.37 -14.65 4.70
C ASP A 150 -3.22 -13.61 5.82
N ASN A 151 -4.18 -12.69 5.90
CA ASN A 151 -4.23 -11.64 6.89
C ASN A 151 -5.59 -11.66 7.61
N PRO A 152 -5.83 -12.66 8.47
CA PRO A 152 -7.12 -12.82 9.16
C PRO A 152 -7.51 -11.59 9.98
N ASP A 153 -6.54 -10.91 10.59
CA ASP A 153 -6.76 -9.74 11.43
C ASP A 153 -6.81 -8.41 10.65
N LYS A 154 -6.68 -8.47 9.31
CA LYS A 154 -6.79 -7.32 8.40
C LYS A 154 -5.87 -6.15 8.79
N ILE A 155 -4.63 -6.47 9.15
CA ILE A 155 -3.64 -5.49 9.59
C ILE A 155 -2.94 -4.90 8.37
N ALA A 156 -2.87 -3.58 8.28
CA ALA A 156 -2.09 -2.92 7.24
C ALA A 156 -0.58 -3.12 7.45
N ALA A 157 0.19 -3.26 6.37
CA ALA A 157 1.65 -3.35 6.45
C ALA A 157 2.27 -2.16 7.18
N ALA A 158 1.66 -0.98 6.99
CA ALA A 158 1.94 0.21 7.78
C ALA A 158 0.66 0.92 8.22
N SER A 159 0.47 1.08 9.53
CA SER A 159 -0.46 2.07 10.07
C SER A 159 0.15 3.47 9.92
N SER A 160 -0.61 4.41 9.36
CA SER A 160 -0.32 5.84 9.12
C SER A 160 1.05 6.35 9.56
N THR A 161 1.80 6.89 8.60
CA THR A 161 3.00 7.74 8.71
C THR A 161 3.48 7.97 10.15
N GLN A 162 4.44 7.17 10.59
CA GLN A 162 5.05 7.24 11.92
C GLN A 162 4.08 6.96 13.08
N LEU A 163 4.03 5.71 13.54
CA LEU A 163 3.72 5.48 14.95
C LEU A 163 4.92 5.93 15.78
N GLN A 164 4.96 7.22 16.10
CA GLN A 164 5.69 7.70 17.26
C GLN A 164 4.93 7.18 18.48
N GLN A 165 5.29 5.99 18.97
CA GLN A 165 4.81 5.58 20.27
C GLN A 165 5.61 6.38 21.30
N ASN A 166 4.94 7.32 21.95
CA ASN A 166 5.49 8.05 23.07
C ASN A 166 5.63 7.06 24.23
N GLU A 167 6.82 6.56 24.47
CA GLU A 167 7.12 5.67 25.60
C GLU A 167 7.84 6.49 26.68
N TRP A 168 7.43 6.31 27.94
CA TRP A 168 7.97 7.04 29.09
C TRP A 168 9.28 6.39 29.56
N ASN A 169 10.38 7.15 29.60
CA ASN A 169 11.66 6.68 30.15
C ASN A 169 11.58 6.46 31.67
N PRO A 170 11.81 5.24 32.20
CA PRO A 170 11.88 5.04 33.65
C PRO A 170 13.24 5.44 34.26
N ALA A 171 14.28 5.68 33.45
CA ALA A 171 15.64 5.95 33.91
C ALA A 171 16.06 7.41 33.65
N GLY A 172 15.75 8.30 34.58
CA GLY A 172 16.29 9.66 34.52
C GLY A 172 15.69 10.58 35.58
N ASN A 173 16.51 10.98 36.54
CA ASN A 173 16.20 11.98 37.55
C ASN A 173 15.61 13.26 36.89
N GLY A 174 14.32 13.50 37.12
CA GLY A 174 13.73 14.84 37.12
C GLY A 174 13.21 15.45 35.82
N HIS A 175 13.38 14.85 34.62
CA HIS A 175 12.81 15.43 33.39
C HIS A 175 12.10 14.39 32.52
N ARG A 176 10.79 14.28 32.76
CA ARG A 176 9.83 13.47 32.01
C ARG A 176 9.53 14.11 30.64
N ARG A 177 10.44 13.99 29.68
CA ARG A 177 10.15 14.32 28.26
C ARG A 177 9.84 13.03 27.51
N PRO A 178 8.69 12.91 26.81
CA PRO A 178 8.45 11.77 25.94
C PRO A 178 9.52 11.76 24.84
N TRP A 179 10.32 10.70 24.74
CA TRP A 179 11.14 10.50 23.53
C TRP A 179 10.31 9.79 22.47
N LYS A 180 10.64 10.04 21.20
CA LYS A 180 10.01 9.37 20.06
C LYS A 180 10.74 8.05 19.80
N LYS A 181 10.09 6.91 20.08
CA LYS A 181 10.62 5.60 19.69
C LYS A 181 10.27 5.39 18.22
N THR A 182 11.27 5.31 17.37
CA THR A 182 11.09 4.84 15.99
C THR A 182 10.64 3.39 16.06
N LEU A 183 9.43 3.07 15.59
CA LEU A 183 9.04 1.67 15.45
C LEU A 183 10.05 0.99 14.54
N SER A 184 10.77 0.02 15.10
CA SER A 184 11.81 -0.72 14.41
C SER A 184 11.26 -1.92 13.63
N LYS A 185 9.95 -2.21 13.71
CA LYS A 185 9.34 -3.40 13.11
C LYS A 185 7.99 -3.11 12.46
N CYS A 186 7.71 -3.80 11.36
CA CYS A 186 6.45 -3.71 10.61
C CYS A 186 5.27 -4.21 11.45
N ALA A 187 4.09 -3.60 11.29
CA ALA A 187 2.90 -3.96 12.08
C ALA A 187 2.52 -5.44 11.90
N ILE A 188 2.62 -5.94 10.66
CA ILE A 188 2.43 -7.35 10.33
C ILE A 188 3.44 -8.25 11.05
N GLU A 189 4.73 -7.88 11.06
CA GLU A 189 5.77 -8.67 11.73
C GLU A 189 5.63 -8.61 13.26
N GLN A 190 5.16 -7.50 13.82
CA GLN A 190 4.87 -7.40 15.25
C GLN A 190 3.73 -8.31 15.68
N HIS A 191 2.74 -8.51 14.79
CA HIS A 191 1.53 -9.25 15.10
C HIS A 191 1.65 -10.75 14.80
N TYR A 192 2.16 -11.12 13.62
CA TYR A 192 2.28 -12.53 13.20
C TYR A 192 3.70 -13.12 13.38
N GLY A 193 4.68 -12.28 13.72
CA GLY A 193 6.09 -12.68 13.71
C GLY A 193 6.70 -12.68 12.29
N PRO A 194 8.01 -12.97 12.18
CA PRO A 194 8.65 -13.13 10.88
C PRO A 194 8.12 -14.39 10.17
N PRO A 195 7.90 -14.36 8.84
CA PRO A 195 7.51 -15.55 8.10
C PRO A 195 8.59 -16.63 8.24
N SER A 196 8.17 -17.90 8.41
CA SER A 196 9.07 -19.05 8.37
C SER A 196 9.78 -19.12 7.02
N ALA A 197 11.11 -19.23 7.05
CA ALA A 197 11.95 -19.38 5.86
C ALA A 197 11.65 -20.66 5.08
#